data_AF-A0AAV0VLB1-F1
#
_entry.id   AF-A0AAV0VLB1-F1
#
_cell.length_a   1.000
_cell.length_b   1.000
_cell.length_c   1.000
_cell.angle_alpha   90.00
_cell.angle_beta   90.00
_cell.angle_gamma   90.00
#
_symmetry.space_group_name_H-M   'P 1'
#
loop_
_entity.id
_entity.type
_entity.pdbx_description
1 polymer ?
#
loop_
_entity_poly.entity_id
_entity_poly.type
_entity_poly.pdbx_seq_one_letter_code
_entity_poly.pdbx_strand_id
1 'polypeptide(L)'
;MLVILLNCVTLGMYQPCVDDQCISRRCRILQVFDDFIFAFFSLEMIVKMIAMGAYGPCTYLADSWNRLDFFIVIAGALEYCLNVENINFSAIRTIRVLRPLRAINRIPSMRILVMLLLDTLPMLGNVLLLCFFVFFIFGIIGVQLWEGILRQRCFLKPLPNVTYPK
;
A
#
# COMPACT_ATOMS: atom_id res chain seq x y z
N MET A 1 9.18 21.45 1.10
CA MET A 1 9.10 21.02 -0.32
C MET A 1 10.36 20.28 -0.78
N LEU A 2 11.55 20.82 -0.51
CA LEU A 2 12.83 20.19 -0.89
C LEU A 2 13.01 18.77 -0.33
N VAL A 3 12.62 18.55 0.94
CA VAL A 3 12.62 17.23 1.60
C VAL A 3 11.69 16.22 0.89
N ILE A 4 10.58 16.69 0.33
CA ILE A 4 9.60 15.84 -0.37
C ILE A 4 10.14 15.42 -1.73
N LEU A 5 10.74 16.35 -2.47
CA LEU A 5 11.43 16.02 -3.73
C LEU A 5 12.56 15.02 -3.50
N LEU A 6 13.32 15.19 -2.42
CA LEU A 6 14.40 14.28 -2.05
C LEU A 6 13.85 12.88 -1.71
N ASN A 7 12.71 12.78 -1.01
CA ASN A 7 12.04 11.52 -0.76
C ASN A 7 11.53 10.83 -2.03
N CYS A 8 10.97 11.58 -2.98
CA CYS A 8 10.54 11.03 -4.26
C CYS A 8 11.72 10.44 -5.06
N VAL A 9 12.89 11.09 -5.01
CA VAL A 9 14.10 10.59 -5.65
C VAL A 9 14.65 9.35 -4.92
N THR A 10 14.67 9.32 -3.58
CA THR A 10 15.14 8.14 -2.82
C THR A 10 14.26 6.92 -3.09
N LEU A 11 12.94 7.11 -3.16
CA LEU A 11 11.98 6.06 -3.53
C LEU A 11 12.14 5.59 -4.98
N GLY A 12 12.34 6.51 -5.93
CA GLY A 12 12.55 6.16 -7.34
C GLY A 12 13.86 5.38 -7.59
N MET A 13 14.85 5.54 -6.70
CA MET A 13 16.12 4.81 -6.74
C MET A 13 16.07 3.46 -6.01
N TYR A 14 14.97 3.12 -5.35
CA TYR A 14 14.83 1.88 -4.60
C TYR A 14 14.67 0.67 -5.54
N GLN A 15 15.50 -0.36 -5.37
CA GLN A 15 15.53 -1.51 -6.27
C GLN A 15 15.13 -2.79 -5.51
N PRO A 16 13.87 -3.27 -5.66
CA PRO A 16 13.31 -4.31 -4.79
C PRO A 16 14.04 -5.66 -4.90
N CYS A 17 14.69 -5.96 -6.04
CA CYS A 17 15.36 -7.25 -6.25
C CYS A 17 16.73 -7.39 -5.58
N VAL A 18 17.34 -6.29 -5.11
CA VAL A 18 18.72 -6.29 -4.56
C VAL A 18 18.74 -5.85 -3.09
N ASP A 19 17.77 -5.03 -2.67
CA ASP A 19 17.79 -4.36 -1.37
C ASP A 19 17.08 -5.13 -0.24
N ASP A 20 16.64 -6.37 -0.47
CA ASP A 20 15.86 -7.17 0.50
C ASP A 20 16.65 -7.53 1.78
N GLN A 21 17.98 -7.65 1.68
CA GLN A 21 18.89 -7.83 2.82
C GLN A 21 19.77 -6.61 3.12
N CYS A 22 19.56 -5.49 2.41
CA CYS A 22 20.21 -4.18 2.62
C CYS A 22 21.73 -4.26 2.91
N ILE A 23 22.46 -5.07 2.13
CA ILE A 23 23.90 -5.34 2.30
C ILE A 23 24.75 -4.22 1.66
N SER A 24 24.21 -3.53 0.65
CA SER A 24 24.94 -2.50 -0.11
C SER A 24 24.99 -1.16 0.64
N ARG A 25 26.12 -0.44 0.53
CA ARG A 25 26.28 0.93 1.06
C ARG A 25 25.20 1.89 0.55
N ARG A 26 24.69 1.67 -0.67
CA ARG A 26 23.59 2.48 -1.25
C ARG A 26 22.30 2.31 -0.44
N CYS A 27 21.89 1.06 -0.18
CA CYS A 27 20.69 0.76 0.60
C CYS A 27 20.75 1.40 2.00
N ARG A 28 21.90 1.31 2.68
CA ARG A 28 22.09 1.92 4.00
C ARG A 28 21.93 3.45 3.95
N ILE A 29 22.48 4.12 2.94
CA ILE A 29 22.33 5.57 2.79
C ILE A 29 20.86 5.93 2.53
N LEU A 30 20.18 5.23 1.62
CA LEU A 30 18.75 5.45 1.33
C LEU A 30 17.89 5.26 2.57
N GLN A 31 18.14 4.20 3.35
CA GLN A 31 17.39 3.92 4.57
C GLN A 31 17.59 5.02 5.64
N VAL A 32 18.82 5.51 5.82
CA VAL A 32 19.09 6.61 6.76
C VAL A 32 18.37 7.89 6.34
N PHE A 33 18.32 8.20 5.03
CA PHE A 33 17.56 9.35 4.55
C PHE A 33 16.06 9.19 4.80
N ASP A 34 15.49 8.01 4.50
CA ASP A 34 14.07 7.75 4.74
C ASP A 34 13.70 7.80 6.22
N ASP A 35 14.57 7.30 7.10
CA ASP A 35 14.37 7.36 8.56
C ASP A 35 14.47 8.81 9.08
N PHE A 36 15.41 9.60 8.57
CA PHE A 36 15.50 11.03 8.88
C PHE A 36 14.24 11.79 8.46
N ILE A 37 13.75 11.52 7.24
CA ILE A 37 12.52 12.11 6.71
C ILE A 37 11.31 11.71 7.55
N PHE A 38 11.22 10.43 7.95
CA PHE A 38 10.18 9.95 8.84
C PHE A 38 10.19 10.66 10.19
N ALA A 39 11.38 10.83 10.81
CA ALA A 39 11.53 11.49 12.10
C ALA A 39 11.17 12.98 12.04
N PHE A 40 11.55 13.68 10.96
CA PHE A 40 11.16 15.07 10.76
C PHE A 40 9.63 15.23 10.68
N PHE A 41 8.96 14.34 9.93
CA PHE A 41 7.51 14.38 9.78
C PHE A 41 6.75 13.95 11.03
N SER A 42 7.25 12.96 11.78
CA SER A 42 6.64 12.57 13.05
C SER A 42 6.71 13.71 14.06
N LEU A 43 7.83 14.43 14.14
CA LEU A 43 7.98 15.60 14.99
C LEU A 43 7.01 16.72 14.58
N GLU A 44 6.91 17.04 13.29
CA GLU A 44 5.96 18.04 12.81
C GLU A 44 4.51 17.69 13.15
N MET A 45 4.14 16.41 13.04
CA MET A 45 2.83 15.91 13.42
C MET A 45 2.56 16.05 14.91
N ILE A 46 3.53 15.70 15.77
CA ILE A 46 3.42 15.87 17.23
C ILE A 46 3.23 17.34 17.59
N VAL A 47 3.99 18.25 16.98
CA VAL A 47 3.84 19.70 17.21
C VAL A 47 2.45 20.17 16.80
N LYS A 48 1.93 19.73 15.65
CA LYS A 48 0.56 20.04 15.20
C LYS A 48 -0.50 19.51 16.15
N MET A 49 -0.32 18.30 16.68
CA MET A 49 -1.24 17.68 17.62
C MET A 49 -1.31 18.44 18.94
N ILE A 50 -0.16 18.91 19.44
CA ILE A 50 -0.08 19.73 20.66
C ILE A 50 -0.71 21.11 20.41
N ALA A 51 -0.43 21.74 19.26
CA ALA A 51 -0.90 23.09 18.96
C ALA A 51 -2.42 23.19 18.69
N MET A 52 -3.01 22.21 18.01
CA MET A 52 -4.44 22.20 17.66
C MET A 52 -5.33 21.43 18.65
N GLY A 53 -4.72 20.65 19.57
CA GLY A 53 -5.43 19.78 20.50
C GLY A 53 -5.97 18.50 19.85
N ALA A 54 -6.07 17.43 20.65
CA ALA A 54 -6.50 16.10 20.20
C ALA A 54 -8.03 15.93 20.11
N TYR A 55 -8.81 16.65 20.94
CA TYR A 55 -10.29 16.53 21.00
C TYR A 55 -11.00 17.89 21.14
N GLY A 56 -11.89 18.23 20.20
CA GLY A 56 -12.61 19.53 20.13
C GLY A 56 -13.05 19.96 18.69
N PRO A 57 -13.86 21.01 18.54
CA PRO A 57 -14.51 21.41 17.27
C PRO A 57 -13.55 21.96 16.18
N CYS A 58 -12.28 22.23 16.50
CA CYS A 58 -11.22 22.57 15.54
C CYS A 58 -9.99 21.67 15.70
N THR A 59 -10.19 20.37 15.93
CA THR A 59 -9.09 19.46 16.28
C THR A 59 -8.49 18.71 15.11
N TYR A 60 -7.25 18.27 15.34
CA TYR A 60 -6.41 17.58 14.37
C TYR A 60 -7.10 16.38 13.71
N LEU A 61 -7.97 15.66 14.42
CA LEU A 61 -8.67 14.46 13.94
C LEU A 61 -9.92 14.72 13.07
N ALA A 62 -10.35 15.98 12.93
CA ALA A 62 -11.50 16.35 12.09
C ALA A 62 -11.15 16.37 10.59
N ASP A 63 -9.89 16.68 10.22
CA ASP A 63 -9.44 16.60 8.82
C ASP A 63 -9.07 15.15 8.46
N SER A 64 -9.74 14.58 7.47
CA SER A 64 -9.47 13.21 6.98
C SER A 64 -8.02 13.01 6.56
N TRP A 65 -7.35 14.06 6.09
CA TRP A 65 -5.95 14.00 5.67
C TRP A 65 -4.98 13.91 6.84
N ASN A 66 -5.27 14.57 7.94
CA ASN A 66 -4.50 14.47 9.18
C ASN A 66 -4.68 13.08 9.82
N ARG A 67 -5.88 12.50 9.70
CA ARG A 67 -6.15 11.11 10.14
C ARG A 67 -5.34 10.09 9.35
N LEU A 68 -5.20 10.29 8.04
CA LEU A 68 -4.35 9.47 7.18
C LEU A 68 -2.87 9.60 7.57
N ASP A 69 -2.37 10.82 7.76
CA ASP A 69 -0.98 11.07 8.19
C ASP A 69 -0.67 10.40 9.54
N PHE A 70 -1.60 10.52 10.51
CA PHE A 70 -1.52 9.85 11.81
C PHE A 70 -1.42 8.32 11.70
N PHE A 71 -2.25 7.71 10.85
CA PHE A 71 -2.20 6.27 10.62
C PHE A 71 -0.84 5.83 10.07
N ILE A 72 -0.27 6.56 9.10
CA ILE A 72 1.03 6.21 8.53
C ILE A 72 2.15 6.39 9.58
N VAL A 73 2.08 7.40 10.45
CA VAL A 73 3.10 7.61 11.51
C VAL A 73 3.07 6.46 12.52
N ILE A 74 1.88 6.05 12.98
CA ILE A 74 1.75 4.90 13.88
C ILE A 74 2.23 3.61 13.21
N ALA A 75 1.82 3.37 11.97
CA ALA A 75 2.21 2.16 11.25
C ALA A 75 3.72 2.06 11.06
N GLY A 76 4.40 3.18 10.77
CA GLY A 76 5.87 3.24 10.71
C GLY A 76 6.56 3.15 12.07
N ALA A 77 5.97 3.69 13.13
CA ALA A 77 6.50 3.55 14.49
C ALA A 77 6.41 2.09 14.98
N LEU A 78 5.31 1.40 14.67
CA LEU A 78 5.11 -0.02 14.96
C LEU A 78 6.17 -0.88 14.25
N GLU A 79 6.46 -0.58 12.98
CA GLU A 79 7.53 -1.23 12.24
C GLU A 79 8.91 -1.06 12.90
N TYR A 80 9.20 0.14 13.41
CA TYR A 80 10.47 0.41 14.09
C TYR A 80 10.58 -0.36 15.40
N CYS A 81 9.53 -0.37 16.22
CA CYS A 81 9.49 -1.16 17.47
C CYS A 81 9.68 -2.66 17.22
N LEU A 82 9.04 -3.23 16.19
CA LEU A 82 9.11 -4.66 15.92
C LEU A 82 10.46 -5.11 15.32
N ASN A 83 11.15 -4.23 14.60
CA ASN A 83 12.53 -4.49 14.17
C ASN A 83 13.49 -4.64 15.36
N VAL A 84 13.25 -3.94 16.47
CA VAL A 84 14.08 -4.04 17.68
C VAL A 84 13.93 -5.41 18.37
N GLU A 85 12.73 -6.00 18.32
CA GLU A 85 12.46 -7.31 18.94
C GLU A 85 12.81 -8.51 18.03
N ASN A 86 13.35 -8.29 16.82
CA ASN A 86 13.63 -9.31 15.79
C ASN A 86 12.42 -10.15 15.33
N ILE A 87 11.19 -9.67 15.57
CA ILE A 87 9.96 -10.34 15.18
C ILE A 87 9.57 -9.86 13.78
N ASN A 88 10.11 -10.54 12.76
CA ASN A 88 9.95 -10.14 11.37
C ASN A 88 8.63 -10.63 10.75
N PHE A 89 7.57 -9.81 10.84
CA PHE A 89 6.38 -10.01 10.02
C PHE A 89 6.55 -9.37 8.64
N SER A 90 6.59 -10.21 7.59
CA SER A 90 6.73 -9.76 6.19
C SER A 90 5.64 -8.75 5.78
N ALA A 91 4.42 -8.89 6.33
CA ALA A 91 3.29 -7.99 6.09
C ALA A 91 3.46 -6.56 6.64
N ILE A 92 4.43 -6.32 7.52
CA ILE A 92 4.70 -4.98 8.06
C ILE A 92 5.64 -4.23 7.13
N ARG A 93 6.45 -4.92 6.32
CA ARG A 93 7.34 -4.29 5.33
C ARG A 93 6.56 -3.62 4.20
N THR A 94 5.38 -4.12 3.84
CA THR A 94 4.49 -3.49 2.84
C THR A 94 3.95 -2.13 3.29
N ILE A 95 3.92 -1.82 4.60
CA ILE A 95 3.52 -0.50 5.11
C ILE A 95 4.47 0.59 4.60
N ARG A 96 5.73 0.27 4.28
CA ARG A 96 6.68 1.23 3.68
C ARG A 96 6.17 1.83 2.37
N VAL A 97 5.33 1.10 1.62
CA VAL A 97 4.70 1.57 0.36
C VAL A 97 3.71 2.71 0.60
N LEU A 98 3.24 2.91 1.84
CA LEU A 98 2.39 4.03 2.22
C LEU A 98 3.18 5.32 2.51
N ARG A 99 4.50 5.27 2.70
CA ARG A 99 5.32 6.47 2.98
C ARG A 99 5.23 7.55 1.87
N PRO A 100 5.29 7.22 0.56
CA PRO A 100 5.06 8.17 -0.53
C PRO A 100 3.68 8.86 -0.46
N LEU A 101 2.66 8.20 0.11
CA LEU A 101 1.32 8.77 0.26
C LEU A 101 1.33 10.03 1.14
N ARG A 102 2.29 10.15 2.07
CA ARG A 102 2.47 11.39 2.86
C ARG A 102 2.88 12.59 2.02
N ALA A 103 3.61 12.37 0.92
CA ALA A 103 3.99 13.43 0.00
C ALA A 103 2.76 14.05 -0.68
N ILE A 104 1.74 13.23 -0.97
CA ILE A 104 0.47 13.67 -1.57
C ILE A 104 -0.28 14.63 -0.63
N ASN A 105 -0.32 14.35 0.67
CA ASN A 105 -0.99 15.21 1.67
C ASN A 105 -0.37 16.61 1.76
N ARG A 106 0.89 16.76 1.35
CA ARG A 106 1.65 18.02 1.43
C ARG A 106 1.56 18.89 0.20
N ILE A 107 1.26 18.30 -0.95
CA ILE A 107 1.12 19.04 -2.19
C ILE A 107 -0.37 19.36 -2.35
N PRO A 108 -0.80 20.62 -2.11
CA PRO A 108 -2.23 20.97 -2.14
C PRO A 108 -2.86 20.64 -3.51
N SER A 109 -2.11 20.76 -4.61
CA SER A 109 -2.57 20.39 -5.94
C SER A 109 -2.92 18.90 -6.08
N MET A 110 -2.14 18.02 -5.45
CA MET A 110 -2.41 16.57 -5.46
C MET A 110 -3.60 16.21 -4.56
N ARG A 111 -3.72 16.87 -3.41
CA ARG A 111 -4.88 16.74 -2.50
C ARG A 111 -6.19 17.04 -3.23
N ILE A 112 -6.21 18.14 -4.00
CA ILE A 112 -7.40 18.55 -4.77
C ILE A 112 -7.73 17.49 -5.82
N LEU A 113 -6.75 16.98 -6.56
CA LEU A 113 -6.97 15.96 -7.59
C LEU A 113 -7.58 14.68 -7.00
N VAL A 114 -7.04 14.18 -5.88
CA VAL A 114 -7.56 12.98 -5.21
C VAL A 114 -8.98 13.23 -4.67
N MET A 115 -9.25 14.41 -4.11
CA MET A 115 -10.60 14.77 -3.66
C MET A 115 -11.61 14.76 -4.81
N LEU A 116 -11.27 15.36 -5.95
CA LEU A 116 -12.13 15.36 -7.14
C LEU A 116 -12.39 13.93 -7.63
N LEU A 117 -11.35 13.09 -7.64
CA LEU A 117 -11.50 11.68 -7.99
C LEU A 117 -12.49 10.98 -7.05
N LEU A 118 -12.30 11.12 -5.74
CA LEU A 118 -13.19 10.52 -4.74
C LEU A 118 -14.62 11.06 -4.82
N ASP A 119 -14.80 12.33 -5.18
CA ASP A 119 -16.12 12.96 -5.34
C ASP A 119 -16.87 12.44 -6.58
N THR A 120 -16.15 11.97 -7.61
CA THR A 120 -16.75 11.33 -8.79
C THR A 120 -17.07 9.85 -8.63
N LEU A 121 -16.42 9.14 -7.69
CA LEU A 121 -16.70 7.73 -7.41
C LEU A 121 -18.17 7.40 -7.10
N PRO A 122 -18.91 8.17 -6.28
CA PRO A 122 -20.31 7.85 -5.99
C PRO A 122 -21.20 7.85 -7.24
N MET A 123 -20.91 8.71 -8.22
CA MET A 123 -21.65 8.74 -9.49
C MET A 123 -21.41 7.47 -10.33
N LEU A 124 -20.21 6.89 -10.24
CA LEU A 124 -19.86 5.63 -10.90
C LEU A 124 -20.44 4.39 -10.20
N GLY A 125 -20.93 4.53 -8.97
CA GLY A 125 -21.43 3.41 -8.15
C GLY A 125 -22.53 2.60 -8.84
N ASN A 126 -23.46 3.27 -9.52
CA ASN A 126 -24.56 2.61 -10.25
C ASN A 126 -24.05 1.76 -11.42
N VAL A 127 -23.06 2.26 -12.17
CA VAL A 127 -22.45 1.54 -13.29
C VAL A 127 -21.65 0.34 -12.77
N LEU A 128 -20.94 0.51 -11.65
CA LEU A 128 -20.16 -0.56 -11.03
C LEU A 128 -21.09 -1.68 -10.51
N LEU A 129 -22.25 -1.34 -9.96
CA LEU A 129 -23.26 -2.31 -9.53
C LEU A 129 -23.82 -3.11 -10.71
N LEU A 130 -24.14 -2.45 -11.83
CA LEU A 130 -24.55 -3.16 -13.06
C LEU A 130 -23.43 -4.07 -13.58
N CYS A 131 -22.19 -3.58 -13.62
CA CYS A 131 -21.01 -4.34 -14.02
C CYS A 131 -20.82 -5.59 -13.13
N PHE A 132 -21.02 -5.46 -11.82
CA PHE A 132 -20.98 -6.58 -10.88
C PHE A 132 -22.03 -7.65 -11.21
N PHE A 133 -23.28 -7.28 -11.51
CA PHE A 133 -24.30 -8.25 -11.93
C PHE A 133 -23.96 -8.96 -13.23
N VAL A 134 -23.42 -8.23 -14.21
CA VAL A 134 -22.97 -8.81 -15.48
C VAL A 134 -21.87 -9.85 -15.22
N PHE A 135 -20.83 -9.50 -14.48
CA PHE A 135 -19.77 -10.46 -14.13
C PHE A 135 -20.27 -11.64 -13.31
N PHE A 136 -21.26 -11.44 -12.44
CA PHE A 136 -21.85 -12.52 -11.65
C PHE A 136 -22.61 -13.52 -12.52
N ILE A 137 -23.48 -13.05 -13.43
CA ILE A 137 -24.26 -13.93 -14.33
C ILE A 137 -23.33 -14.68 -15.27
N PHE A 138 -22.43 -13.98 -15.96
CA PHE A 138 -21.48 -14.63 -16.87
C PHE A 138 -20.50 -15.54 -16.13
N GLY A 139 -20.14 -15.20 -14.89
CA GLY A 139 -19.33 -16.06 -14.01
C GLY A 139 -20.01 -17.39 -13.71
N ILE A 140 -21.29 -17.38 -13.32
CA ILE A 140 -22.05 -18.61 -13.07
C ILE A 140 -22.18 -19.46 -14.34
N ILE A 141 -22.52 -18.83 -15.47
CA ILE A 141 -22.64 -19.52 -16.76
C ILE A 141 -21.29 -20.13 -17.15
N GLY A 142 -20.20 -19.36 -17.00
CA GLY A 142 -18.85 -19.81 -17.36
C GLY A 142 -18.37 -21.00 -16.52
N VAL A 143 -18.65 -20.97 -15.21
CA VAL A 143 -18.34 -22.11 -14.33
C VAL A 143 -19.18 -23.32 -14.72
N GLN A 144 -20.50 -23.18 -14.89
CA GLN A 144 -21.37 -24.31 -15.25
C GLN A 144 -21.02 -24.94 -16.61
N LEU A 145 -20.60 -24.13 -17.58
CA LEU A 145 -20.30 -24.63 -18.92
C LEU A 145 -18.91 -25.26 -19.03
N TRP A 146 -17.90 -24.69 -18.36
CA TRP A 146 -16.48 -25.04 -18.58
C TRP A 146 -15.77 -25.62 -17.35
N GLU A 147 -16.51 -25.99 -16.30
CA GLU A 147 -15.94 -26.69 -15.16
C GLU A 147 -15.24 -27.98 -15.63
N GLY A 148 -13.92 -28.06 -15.38
CA GLY A 148 -13.11 -29.26 -15.66
C GLY A 148 -12.72 -29.50 -17.13
N ILE A 149 -13.40 -28.88 -18.10
CA ILE A 149 -13.12 -29.09 -19.54
C ILE A 149 -11.72 -28.58 -19.92
N LEU A 150 -11.31 -27.43 -19.37
CA LEU A 150 -10.04 -26.78 -19.69
C LEU A 150 -8.81 -27.48 -19.07
N ARG A 151 -9.01 -28.51 -18.24
CA ARG A 151 -7.92 -29.26 -17.59
C ARG A 151 -7.40 -30.40 -18.48
N GLN A 152 -8.06 -30.71 -19.59
CA GLN A 152 -7.62 -31.75 -20.51
C GLN A 152 -6.30 -31.37 -21.19
N ARG A 153 -5.30 -32.25 -21.06
CA ARG A 153 -4.01 -32.19 -21.74
C ARG A 153 -3.79 -33.53 -22.43
N CYS A 154 -3.05 -33.55 -23.54
CA CYS A 154 -2.61 -34.81 -24.13
C CYS A 154 -1.53 -35.41 -23.20
N PHE A 155 -1.83 -36.56 -22.61
CA PHE A 155 -0.86 -37.38 -21.88
C PHE A 155 -0.52 -38.61 -22.71
N LEU A 156 0.74 -39.03 -22.66
CA LEU A 156 1.16 -40.30 -23.24
C LEU A 156 0.42 -41.44 -22.53
N LYS A 157 -0.01 -42.45 -23.28
CA LYS A 157 -0.67 -43.63 -22.72
C LYS A 157 0.30 -44.28 -21.71
N PRO A 158 -0.10 -44.49 -20.44
CA PRO A 158 0.78 -45.09 -19.45
C PRO A 158 1.19 -46.50 -19.90
N LEU A 159 2.45 -46.85 -19.64
CA LEU A 159 2.94 -48.22 -19.77
C LEU A 159 2.16 -49.13 -18.80
N PRO A 160 1.96 -50.42 -19.13
CA PRO A 160 1.36 -51.37 -18.20
C PRO A 160 2.24 -51.41 -16.93
N ASN A 161 1.69 -50.94 -15.80
CA ASN A 161 2.31 -50.78 -14.46
C ASN A 161 2.70 -49.36 -14.00
N VAL A 162 2.36 -48.28 -14.72
CA VAL A 162 2.59 -46.90 -14.21
C VAL A 162 1.25 -46.15 -14.05
N THR A 163 0.93 -45.75 -12.82
CA THR A 163 -0.22 -44.88 -12.50
C THR A 163 0.27 -43.47 -12.18
N TYR A 164 -0.25 -42.45 -12.87
CA TYR A 164 0.01 -41.06 -12.53
C TYR A 164 -0.77 -40.64 -11.27
N PRO A 165 -0.20 -39.80 -10.38
CA PRO A 165 -0.95 -39.20 -9.28
C PRO A 165 -2.08 -38.32 -9.85
N LYS A 166 -3.29 -38.50 -9.31
CA LYS A 166 -4.51 -37.76 -9.69
C LYS A 166 -4.45 -36.29 -9.29
#